data_AF-A0A968P0I7-F1
#
_entry.id   AF-A0A968P0I7-F1
#
_cell.length_a   1.000
_cell.length_b   1.000
_cell.length_c   1.000
_cell.angle_alpha   90.00
_cell.angle_beta   90.00
_cell.angle_gamma   90.00
#
_symmetry.space_group_name_H-M   'P 1'
#
loop_
_entity.id
_entity.type
_entity.pdbx_description
1 polymer ?
#
loop_
_entity_poly.entity_id
_entity_poly.type
_entity_poly.pdbx_seq_one_letter_code
_entity_poly.pdbx_strand_id
1 'polypeptide(L)' 'VRSIREDFEMTREEFAELLCLSSYNAVMNIENGYRNPSKFTVRFLRYLSSLPRQKALVLIEELKKHAPK' A
#
# COMPACT_ATOMS: atom_id res chain seq x y z
N VAL A 1 4.24 7.25 -2.77
CA VAL A 1 4.01 6.08 -1.87
C VAL A 1 3.57 6.57 -0.51
N ARG A 2 4.39 7.37 0.19
CA ARG A 2 4.04 7.99 1.48
C ARG A 2 2.69 8.70 1.47
N SER A 3 2.46 9.60 0.50
CA SER A 3 1.19 10.33 0.37
C SER A 3 -0.02 9.41 0.31
N ILE A 4 0.04 8.36 -0.52
CA ILE A 4 -1.07 7.40 -0.67
C ILE A 4 -1.33 6.66 0.64
N ARG A 5 -0.29 6.26 1.39
CA ARG A 5 -0.47 5.64 2.71
C ARG A 5 -1.18 6.60 3.67
N GLU A 6 -0.75 7.86 3.70
CA GLU A 6 -1.31 8.90 4.56
C GLU A 6 -2.75 9.27 4.17
N ASP A 7 -3.06 9.30 2.87
CA ASP A 7 -4.42 9.51 2.36
C ASP A 7 -5.39 8.42 2.85
N PHE A 8 -4.91 7.19 3.05
CA PHE A 8 -5.69 6.08 3.62
C PHE A 8 -5.55 5.95 5.13
N GLU A 9 -4.88 6.89 5.80
CA GLU A 9 -4.70 6.92 7.26
C GLU A 9 -4.06 5.63 7.82
N MET A 10 -3.24 4.97 7.01
CA MET A 10 -2.61 3.70 7.40
C MET A 10 -1.27 3.92 8.09
N THR A 11 -1.02 3.10 9.11
CA THR A 11 0.32 2.87 9.64
C THR A 11 1.22 2.22 8.59
N ARG A 12 2.54 2.23 8.81
CA ARG A 12 3.48 1.59 7.88
C ARG A 12 3.39 0.06 7.95
N GLU A 13 2.97 -0.47 9.08
CA GLU A 13 2.68 -1.88 9.33
C GLU A 13 1.48 -2.33 8.48
N GLU A 14 0.33 -1.66 8.60
CA GLU A 14 -0.86 -1.97 7.80
C GLU A 14 -0.59 -1.82 6.29
N PHE A 15 0.23 -0.83 5.92
CA PHE A 15 0.61 -0.63 4.53
C PHE A 15 1.58 -1.71 4.03
N ALA A 16 2.42 -2.26 4.91
CA ALA A 16 3.26 -3.41 4.59
C ALA A 16 2.39 -4.64 4.35
N GLU A 17 1.40 -4.89 5.20
CA GLU A 17 0.44 -5.99 5.04
C GLU A 17 -0.33 -5.87 3.71
N LEU A 18 -0.91 -4.69 3.42
CA LEU A 18 -1.63 -4.43 2.18
C LEU A 18 -0.78 -4.73 0.93
N LEU A 19 0.50 -4.37 0.97
CA LEU A 19 1.42 -4.55 -0.15
C LEU A 19 2.18 -5.88 -0.11
N CYS A 20 1.86 -6.76 0.84
CA CYS A 20 2.56 -8.03 1.06
C CYS A 20 4.08 -7.85 1.19
N LEU A 21 4.50 -6.83 1.92
CA LEU A 21 5.90 -6.52 2.21
C LEU A 21 6.31 -7.15 3.54
N SER A 22 7.60 -7.44 3.69
CA SER A 22 8.13 -8.19 4.83
C SER A 22 7.99 -7.49 6.18
N SER A 23 7.94 -6.15 6.23
CA SER A 23 7.89 -5.38 7.48
C SER A 23 7.71 -3.87 7.27
N TYR A 24 7.47 -3.17 8.37
CA TYR A 24 7.63 -1.71 8.51
C TYR A 24 8.89 -1.17 7.81
N ASN A 25 10.03 -1.82 8.02
CA ASN A 25 11.32 -1.38 7.46
C ASN A 25 11.31 -1.40 5.92
N ALA A 26 10.60 -2.36 5.30
CA ALA A 26 10.47 -2.40 3.85
C ALA A 26 9.69 -1.19 3.32
N VAL A 27 8.60 -0.81 3.99
CA VAL A 27 7.82 0.39 3.64
C VAL A 27 8.65 1.66 3.85
N MET A 28 9.32 1.78 5.00
CA MET A 28 10.18 2.93 5.31
C MET A 28 11.31 3.09 4.27
N ASN A 29 11.97 2.01 3.86
CA ASN A 29 13.00 2.04 2.84
C ASN A 29 12.46 2.51 1.48
N ILE A 30 11.22 2.12 1.14
CA ILE A 30 10.54 2.59 -0.07
C ILE A 30 10.20 4.08 0.04
N GLU A 31 9.64 4.52 1.16
CA GLU A 31 9.23 5.91 1.35
C GLU A 31 10.40 6.89 1.38
N ASN A 32 11.55 6.47 1.92
CA ASN A 32 12.76 7.27 2.01
C ASN A 32 13.64 7.19 0.75
N GLY A 33 13.24 6.40 -0.26
CA GLY A 33 13.97 6.28 -1.53
C GLY A 33 15.18 5.34 -1.49
N TYR A 34 15.44 4.65 -0.38
CA TYR A 34 16.49 3.63 -0.29
C TYR A 34 16.18 2.37 -1.11
N ARG A 35 14.90 2.12 -1.41
CA ARG A 35 14.45 1.00 -2.25
C ARG A 35 13.36 1.44 -3.20
N ASN A 36 13.45 1.03 -4.47
CA ASN A 36 12.34 1.23 -5.40
C ASN A 36 11.22 0.20 -5.14
N PRO A 37 9.95 0.62 -5.12
CA PRO A 37 8.82 -0.30 -5.13
C PRO A 37 8.78 -1.08 -6.44
N SER A 38 8.16 -2.26 -6.44
CA SER A 38 8.00 -3.04 -7.67
C SER A 38 7.14 -2.29 -8.69
N LYS A 39 7.33 -2.55 -9.99
CA LYS A 39 6.49 -1.96 -11.06
C LYS A 39 4.99 -2.24 -10.83
N PHE A 40 4.67 -3.43 -10.32
CA PHE A 40 3.31 -3.79 -9.95
C PHE A 40 2.78 -2.93 -8.80
N THR A 41 3.55 -2.79 -7.72
CA THR A 41 3.22 -1.90 -6.59
C THR A 41 2.94 -0.48 -7.05
N VAL A 42 3.77 0.08 -7.94
CA VAL A 42 3.54 1.43 -8.49
C VAL A 42 2.22 1.49 -9.27
N ARG A 43 1.94 0.50 -10.13
CA ARG A 43 0.70 0.46 -10.93
C ARG A 43 -0.53 0.32 -10.05
N PHE A 44 -0.47 -0.55 -9.05
CA PHE A 44 -1.52 -0.77 -8.07
C PHE A 44 -1.82 0.49 -7.26
N LEU A 45 -0.79 1.15 -6.73
CA LEU A 45 -0.95 2.38 -5.96
C LEU A 45 -1.55 3.53 -6.80
N ARG A 46 -1.12 3.67 -8.06
CA ARG A 46 -1.72 4.63 -9.00
C ARG A 46 -3.18 4.33 -9.29
N TYR A 47 -3.52 3.05 -9.44
CA TYR A 47 -4.91 2.63 -9.60
C TYR A 47 -5.74 2.95 -8.36
N LEU A 48 -5.27 2.61 -7.15
CA LEU A 48 -5.94 2.99 -5.90
C LEU A 48 -6.18 4.49 -5.81
N SER A 49 -5.18 5.32 -6.11
CA SER A 49 -5.32 6.79 -6.07
C SER A 49 -6.27 7.36 -7.13
N SER A 50 -6.55 6.59 -8.20
CA SER A 50 -7.48 7.02 -9.25
C SER A 50 -8.95 6.72 -8.93
N LEU A 51 -9.21 5.88 -7.92
CA LEU A 51 -10.56 5.51 -7.52
C LEU A 51 -11.16 6.56 -6.58
N PRO A 52 -12.50 6.75 -6.59
CA PRO A 52 -13.18 7.43 -5.50
C PRO A 52 -12.84 6.77 -4.16
N ARG A 53 -12.60 7.57 -3.11
CA ARG A 53 -12.15 7.08 -1.80
C ARG A 53 -12.91 5.86 -1.30
N GLN A 54 -14.24 5.88 -1.38
CA GLN A 54 -15.09 4.78 -0.93
C GLN A 54 -14.79 3.46 -1.68
N LYS A 55 -14.58 3.53 -3.00
CA LYS A 55 -14.26 2.34 -3.81
C LYS A 55 -12.86 1.81 -3.50
N ALA A 56 -11.90 2.70 -3.26
CA ALA A 56 -10.56 2.30 -2.86
C ALA A 56 -10.57 1.57 -1.51
N LEU A 57 -11.34 2.07 -0.53
CA LEU A 57 -11.49 1.42 0.78
C LEU A 57 -12.14 0.04 0.67
N VAL A 58 -13.20 -0.11 -0.14
CA VAL A 58 -13.80 -1.44 -0.39
C VAL A 58 -12.80 -2.41 -1.00
N LEU A 59 -11.99 -1.96 -1.96
CA LEU A 59 -10.96 -2.80 -2.58
C LEU A 59 -9.86 -3.19 -1.58
N ILE A 60 -9.41 -2.25 -0.74
CA ILE A 60 -8.43 -2.51 0.32
C ILE A 60 -8.95 -3.61 1.26
N GLU A 61 -10.19 -3.49 1.73
CA GLU A 61 -10.80 -4.47 2.62
C GLU A 61 -10.97 -5.84 1.96
N GLU A 62 -11.29 -5.88 0.67
CA GLU A 62 -11.35 -7.14 -0.06
C GLU A 62 -9.96 -7.77 -0.18
N LEU A 63 -8.92 -7.01 -0.50
CA LEU A 63 -7.55 -7.53 -0.60
C LEU A 63 -7.02 -8.06 0.73
N LYS A 64 -7.34 -7.42 1.86
CA LYS A 64 -6.96 -7.91 3.19
C LYS A 64 -7.49 -9.32 3.47
N LYS A 65 -8.68 -9.68 2.97
CA LYS A 65 -9.24 -11.04 3.13
C LYS A 65 -8.44 -12.12 2.38
N HIS A 66 -7.73 -11.73 1.33
CA HIS A 66 -6.91 -12.62 0.49
C HIS A 66 -5.42 -12.54 0.83
N ALA A 67 -5.06 -11.92 1.96
CA ALA A 67 -3.68 -11.88 2.42
C ALA A 67 -3.16 -13.32 2.59
N PRO A 68 -1.98 -13.66 2.04
CA PRO A 68 -1.39 -14.97 2.21
C PRO A 68 -1.15 -15.24 3.71
N LYS A 69 -1.49 -16.46 4.14
CA LYS A 69 -1.28 -16.93 5.52
C LYS A 69 0.20 -17.12 5.83
#